data_AF-A0A5T9ZIS6-F1
#
_entry.id   AF-A0A5T9ZIS6-F1
#
_cell.length_a   1.000
_cell.length_b   1.000
_cell.length_c   1.000
_cell.angle_alpha   90.00
_cell.angle_beta   90.00
_cell.angle_gamma   90.00
#
_symmetry.space_group_name_H-M   'P 1'
#
loop_
_entity.id
_entity.type
_entity.pdbx_description
1 polymer ?
#
loop_
_entity_poly.entity_id
_entity_poly.type
_entity_poly.pdbx_seq_one_letter_code
_entity_poly.pdbx_strand_id
1 'polypeptide(L)' 'MASFLASSSQEGFDLVDDNNNYLFDRTVKKLGALADNEMFDLEPAYILGGKI' A
#
# COMPACT_ATOMS: atom_id res chain seq x y z
N MET A 1 -5.67 22.13 6.39
CA MET A 1 -6.30 20.98 5.70
C MET A 1 -6.10 21.01 4.19
N ALA A 2 -6.40 22.11 3.48
CA ALA A 2 -6.35 22.15 2.01
C ALA A 2 -4.99 21.72 1.43
N SER A 3 -3.88 22.15 2.02
CA SER A 3 -2.54 21.78 1.54
C SER A 3 -2.21 20.28 1.69
N PHE A 4 -2.71 19.62 2.75
CA PHE A 4 -2.46 18.19 2.98
C PHE A 4 -3.16 17.32 1.92
N LEU A 5 -4.42 17.65 1.60
CA LEU A 5 -5.19 16.96 0.57
C LEU A 5 -4.71 17.34 -0.85
N ALA A 6 -4.17 18.55 -1.03
CA ALA A 6 -3.60 18.96 -2.32
C ALA A 6 -2.28 18.23 -2.63
N SER A 7 -1.54 17.78 -1.62
CA SER A 7 -0.30 17.00 -1.79
C SER A 7 -0.51 15.49 -1.72
N SER A 8 -1.73 15.00 -1.48
CA SER A 8 -1.99 13.56 -1.43
C SER A 8 -2.07 12.97 -2.83
N SER A 9 -1.23 11.98 -3.11
CA SER A 9 -1.36 11.11 -4.27
C SER A 9 -1.27 9.66 -3.82
N GLN A 10 -1.86 8.75 -4.60
CA GLN A 10 -1.74 7.31 -4.33
C GLN A 10 -0.26 6.90 -4.29
N GLU A 11 0.52 7.30 -5.29
CA GLU A 11 1.96 7.03 -5.40
C GLU A 11 2.76 7.56 -4.19
N GLY A 12 2.37 8.71 -3.65
CA GLY A 12 3.04 9.32 -2.50
C GLY A 12 2.74 8.61 -1.16
N PHE A 13 1.74 7.73 -1.13
CA PHE A 13 1.35 6.97 0.06
C PHE A 13 1.44 5.45 -0.11
N ASP A 14 1.74 4.96 -1.31
CA ASP A 14 1.90 3.54 -1.59
C ASP A 14 3.26 3.04 -1.10
N LEU A 15 3.33 1.73 -0.86
CA LEU A 15 4.56 1.02 -0.60
C LEU A 15 5.12 0.48 -1.92
N VAL A 16 6.45 0.50 -2.04
CA VAL A 16 7.16 -0.09 -3.18
C VAL A 16 7.89 -1.34 -2.74
N ASP A 17 7.87 -2.37 -3.59
CA ASP A 17 8.75 -3.53 -3.41
C ASP A 17 10.18 -3.25 -3.90
N ASP A 18 11.08 -4.21 -3.66
CA ASP A 18 12.49 -4.15 -4.06
C ASP A 18 12.71 -3.95 -5.57
N ASN A 19 11.68 -4.14 -6.39
CA ASN A 19 11.71 -3.96 -7.83
C ASN A 19 11.06 -2.62 -8.26
N ASN A 20 10.86 -1.68 -7.33
CA ASN A 20 10.17 -0.40 -7.52
C ASN A 20 8.72 -0.53 -8.02
N ASN A 21 8.03 -1.63 -7.71
CA ASN A 21 6.61 -1.76 -8.04
C ASN A 21 5.74 -1.39 -6.85
N TYR A 22 4.72 -0.58 -7.13
CA TYR A 22 3.67 -0.22 -6.18
C TYR A 22 2.83 -1.43 -5.74
N LEU A 23 2.48 -1.48 -4.46
CA LEU A 23 1.81 -2.63 -3.85
C LEU A 23 0.29 -2.50 -3.82
N PHE A 24 -0.28 -1.29 -3.74
CA PHE A 24 -1.71 -1.10 -3.51
C PHE A 24 -2.59 -1.71 -4.61
N ASP A 25 -2.39 -1.32 -5.87
CA ASP A 25 -3.22 -1.81 -6.99
C ASP A 25 -3.14 -3.33 -7.16
N ARG A 26 -1.95 -3.90 -6.93
CA ARG A 26 -1.74 -5.36 -6.95
C ARG A 26 -2.50 -6.05 -5.82
N THR A 27 -2.55 -5.43 -4.64
CA THR A 27 -3.26 -5.94 -3.48
C THR A 27 -4.77 -5.91 -3.72
N VAL A 28 -5.31 -4.79 -4.21
CA VAL A 28 -6.73 -4.67 -4.60
C VAL A 28 -7.09 -5.70 -5.67
N LYS A 29 -6.24 -5.87 -6.69
CA LYS A 29 -6.45 -6.88 -7.74
C LYS A 29 -6.51 -8.32 -7.19
N LYS A 30 -5.75 -8.61 -6.13
CA LYS A 30 -5.65 -9.95 -5.54
C LYS A 30 -6.70 -10.23 -4.47
N LEU A 31 -6.98 -9.26 -3.61
CA LEU A 31 -7.82 -9.41 -2.41
C LEU A 31 -9.20 -8.79 -2.54
N GLY A 32 -9.42 -7.94 -3.55
CA GLY A 32 -10.66 -7.18 -3.74
C GLY A 32 -10.56 -5.75 -3.22
N ALA A 33 -11.59 -4.95 -3.50
CA ALA A 33 -11.72 -3.60 -2.95
C ALA A 33 -12.06 -3.69 -1.45
N LEU A 34 -11.51 -2.76 -0.66
CA LEU A 34 -11.84 -2.59 0.75
C LEU A 34 -13.23 -1.99 0.91
N ALA A 35 -13.93 -2.35 1.98
CA ALA A 35 -15.09 -1.60 2.45
C ALA A 35 -14.65 -0.26 3.10
N ASP A 36 -15.60 0.65 3.32
CA ASP A 36 -15.34 2.02 3.81
C ASP A 36 -14.54 2.09 5.13
N ASN A 37 -14.55 1.02 5.93
CA ASN A 37 -13.92 0.93 7.24
C ASN A 37 -12.83 -0.14 7.33
N GLU A 38 -12.32 -0.61 6.19
CA GLU A 38 -11.23 -1.58 6.11
C GLU A 38 -9.94 -0.92 5.60
N MET A 39 -8.81 -1.52 5.94
CA MET A 39 -7.48 -1.10 5.50
C MET A 39 -6.61 -2.35 5.26
N PHE A 40 -5.74 -2.29 4.26
CA PHE A 40 -4.69 -3.29 4.11
C PHE A 40 -3.55 -2.99 5.07
N ASP A 41 -3.16 -4.01 5.83
CA ASP A 41 -1.88 -4.02 6.54
C ASP A 41 -0.91 -4.90 5.76
N LEU A 42 0.16 -4.30 5.25
CA LEU A 42 1.13 -4.95 4.37
C LEU A 42 2.45 -5.11 5.13
N GLU A 43 2.61 -6.26 5.79
CA GLU A 43 3.82 -6.59 6.51
C GLU A 43 4.68 -7.62 5.75
N PRO A 44 6.02 -7.51 5.80
CA PRO A 44 6.89 -8.53 5.25
C PRO A 44 6.79 -9.82 6.06
N ALA A 45 6.87 -10.97 5.39
CA ALA A 45 6.87 -12.28 6.06
C ALA A 45 8.21 -12.55 6.76
N TYR A 46 8.41 -12.01 7.96
CA TYR A 46 9.68 -12.08 8.70
C TYR A 46 10.20 -13.50 8.91
N ILE A 47 9.32 -14.46 9.22
CA ILE A 47 9.69 -15.87 9.42
C ILE A 47 10.28 -16.49 8.14
N LEU A 48 9.90 -15.96 6.98
CA LEU A 48 10.38 -16.38 5.67
C LEU A 48 11.55 -15.51 5.15
N GLY A 49 12.12 -14.66 6.02
CA GLY A 49 13.25 -13.79 5.67
C GLY A 49 12.86 -12.47 4.99
N GLY A 50 11.59 -12.07 5.05
CA GLY A 50 11.12 -10.75 4.59
C GLY A 50 11.78 -9.60 5.35
N LYS A 51 11.94 -8.45 4.68
CA LYS A 51 12.63 -7.26 5.19
C LYS A 51 11.80 -6.00 4.89
N ILE A 52 12.08 -4.94 5.66
CA ILE A 52 11.62 -3.55 5.39
C ILE A 52 12.73 -2.84 4.63
#